data_AF-A0A067BYK5-F1
#
_entry.id   AF-A0A067BYK5-F1
#
_cell.length_a   1.000
_cell.length_b   1.000
_cell.length_c   1.000
_cell.angle_alpha   90.00
_cell.angle_beta   90.00
_cell.angle_gamma   90.00
#
_symmetry.space_group_name_H-M   'P 1'
#
loop_
_entity.id
_entity.type
_entity.pdbx_description
1 polymer ?
#
loop_
_entity_poly.entity_id
_entity_poly.type
_entity_poly.pdbx_seq_one_letter_code
_entity_poly.pdbx_strand_id
1 'polypeptide(L)'
;MVAEKRRCRDVAGSSPLYVRGYLGEVVAALRRTRTGVNPTVVTALNALGFQWTLVCYDTVDVAMQLVVASFPTHPPTSCVVPAQARWPRDLWGTDVLRLSARRDARLVTMASAYDASLLSESTRAVSTEKRVDQAQLVLASITIYVALHGPTSVPLLFHVPSCDDMWPMDAALKPLGFLVWAMRD
;
A
#
# COMPACT_ATOMS: atom_id res chain seq x y z
N MET A 1 -21.83 -32.75 -16.67
CA MET A 1 -20.65 -32.07 -17.25
C MET A 1 -20.06 -31.22 -16.14
N VAL A 2 -19.13 -31.80 -15.37
CA VAL A 2 -18.61 -31.27 -14.10
C VAL A 2 -17.20 -30.77 -14.38
N ALA A 3 -16.96 -29.47 -14.23
CA ALA A 3 -15.61 -28.90 -14.29
C ALA A 3 -15.02 -28.89 -12.87
N GLU A 4 -13.92 -29.61 -12.74
CA GLU A 4 -13.37 -30.15 -11.53
C GLU A 4 -12.41 -29.19 -10.82
N LYS A 5 -12.57 -29.11 -9.50
CA LYS A 5 -11.66 -28.47 -8.54
C LYS A 5 -10.22 -28.97 -8.74
N ARG A 6 -9.32 -28.13 -9.27
CA ARG A 6 -7.87 -28.37 -9.12
C ARG A 6 -7.39 -27.85 -7.79
N ARG A 7 -7.39 -28.78 -6.84
CA ARG A 7 -6.70 -28.76 -5.56
C ARG A 7 -5.20 -28.95 -5.83
N CYS A 8 -4.37 -27.93 -5.58
CA CYS A 8 -2.93 -28.17 -5.46
C CYS A 8 -2.66 -28.85 -4.11
N ARG A 9 -2.27 -30.12 -4.17
CA ARG A 9 -1.71 -30.88 -3.05
C ARG A 9 -0.28 -31.27 -3.43
N ASP A 10 0.65 -30.87 -2.58
CA ASP A 10 2.01 -31.35 -2.33
C ASP A 10 2.79 -32.06 -3.45
N VAL A 11 3.93 -31.47 -3.81
CA VAL A 11 5.13 -32.22 -4.19
C VAL A 11 6.31 -31.66 -3.38
N ALA A 12 6.73 -32.44 -2.38
CA ALA A 12 8.05 -32.33 -1.78
C ALA A 12 9.08 -32.81 -2.82
N GLY A 13 10.11 -32.01 -3.09
CA GLY A 13 11.15 -32.37 -4.06
C GLY A 13 12.03 -31.18 -4.47
N SER A 14 12.98 -30.87 -3.60
CA SER A 14 14.29 -30.24 -3.84
C SER A 14 14.59 -29.58 -5.20
N SER A 15 14.90 -28.27 -5.17
CA SER A 15 15.88 -27.47 -5.98
C SER A 15 15.29 -26.11 -6.46
N PRO A 16 16.08 -25.08 -6.82
CA PRO A 16 16.26 -23.89 -5.98
C PRO A 16 15.95 -22.59 -6.76
N LEU A 17 14.71 -22.10 -6.72
CA LEU A 17 14.31 -20.87 -7.45
C LEU A 17 13.23 -20.06 -6.70
N TYR A 18 13.50 -19.63 -5.46
CA TYR A 18 12.52 -18.83 -4.70
C TYR A 18 13.17 -17.77 -3.81
N VAL A 19 13.85 -16.78 -4.40
CA VAL A 19 14.51 -15.69 -3.63
C VAL A 19 13.74 -14.35 -3.70
N ARG A 20 12.57 -14.27 -4.36
CA ARG A 20 11.81 -13.00 -4.48
C ARG A 20 10.47 -12.91 -3.73
N GLY A 21 10.09 -13.91 -2.93
CA GLY A 21 8.90 -13.84 -2.04
C GLY A 21 9.22 -13.61 -0.54
N TYR A 22 10.49 -13.75 -0.15
CA TYR A 22 10.85 -13.94 1.26
C TYR A 22 10.62 -12.70 2.13
N LEU A 23 10.83 -11.49 1.61
CA LEU A 23 10.72 -10.29 2.44
C LEU A 23 9.27 -10.01 2.86
N GLY A 24 8.30 -10.19 1.97
CA GLY A 24 6.88 -10.01 2.30
C GLY A 24 6.42 -10.99 3.38
N GLU A 25 6.81 -12.25 3.24
CA GLU A 25 6.51 -13.30 4.23
C GLU A 25 7.22 -13.07 5.56
N VAL A 26 8.49 -12.65 5.53
CA VAL A 26 9.26 -12.29 6.73
C VAL A 26 8.63 -11.08 7.42
N VAL A 27 8.24 -10.04 6.69
CA VAL A 27 7.54 -8.88 7.27
C VAL A 27 6.20 -9.28 7.87
N ALA A 28 5.42 -10.12 7.16
CA ALA A 28 4.15 -10.64 7.67
C ALA A 28 4.35 -11.51 8.92
N ALA A 29 5.41 -12.33 8.95
CA ALA A 29 5.79 -13.15 10.09
C ALA A 29 6.21 -12.28 11.27
N LEU A 30 7.11 -11.31 11.08
CA LEU A 30 7.55 -10.35 12.09
C LEU A 30 6.36 -9.64 12.74
N ARG A 31 5.37 -9.22 11.93
CA ARG A 31 4.14 -8.58 12.45
C ARG A 31 3.28 -9.56 13.27
N ARG A 32 3.16 -10.81 12.83
CA ARG A 32 2.40 -11.86 13.56
C ARG A 32 3.06 -12.26 14.88
N THR A 33 4.39 -12.29 14.93
CA THR A 33 5.16 -12.83 16.06
C THR A 33 5.97 -11.77 16.80
N ARG A 34 5.47 -10.53 16.89
CA ARG A 34 6.17 -9.40 17.55
C ARG A 34 6.74 -9.76 18.93
N THR A 35 6.04 -10.54 19.74
CA THR A 35 6.46 -10.96 21.09
C THR A 35 7.60 -11.99 21.09
N GLY A 36 7.82 -12.69 19.97
CA GLY A 36 8.90 -13.68 19.80
C GLY A 36 10.11 -13.14 19.03
N VAL A 37 10.09 -11.89 18.56
CA VAL A 37 11.23 -11.27 17.86
C VAL A 37 12.25 -10.78 18.89
N ASN A 38 13.53 -11.02 18.61
CA ASN A 38 14.65 -10.55 19.44
C ASN A 38 14.52 -9.02 19.72
N PRO A 39 14.61 -8.57 20.99
CA PRO A 39 14.45 -7.16 21.36
C PRO A 39 15.40 -6.21 20.63
N THR A 40 16.61 -6.64 20.30
CA THR A 40 17.59 -5.85 19.54
C THR A 40 17.11 -5.61 18.11
N VAL A 41 16.52 -6.63 17.48
CA VAL A 41 15.92 -6.53 16.14
C VAL A 41 14.69 -5.64 16.17
N VAL A 42 13.83 -5.77 17.18
CA VAL A 42 12.66 -4.89 17.37
C VAL A 42 13.11 -3.43 17.50
N THR A 43 14.15 -3.17 18.29
CA THR A 43 14.70 -1.82 18.48
C THR A 43 15.26 -1.26 17.18
N ALA A 44 16.03 -2.04 16.43
CA ALA A 44 16.57 -1.63 15.14
C ALA A 44 15.44 -1.34 14.12
N LEU A 45 14.43 -2.20 14.04
CA LEU A 45 13.27 -2.00 13.17
C LEU A 45 12.48 -0.75 13.58
N ASN A 46 12.29 -0.50 14.87
CA ASN A 46 11.65 0.73 15.36
C ASN A 46 12.43 1.98 15.00
N ALA A 47 13.77 1.96 15.10
CA ALA A 47 14.63 3.06 14.72
C ALA A 47 14.54 3.36 13.21
N LEU A 48 14.34 2.32 12.40
CA LEU A 48 14.06 2.43 10.97
C LEU A 48 12.60 2.81 10.64
N GLY A 49 11.75 3.00 11.66
CA GLY A 49 10.34 3.37 11.49
C GLY A 49 9.43 2.23 11.04
N PHE A 50 9.83 0.97 11.25
CA PHE A 50 9.03 -0.20 10.88
C PHE A 50 7.65 -0.21 11.56
N GLN A 51 6.60 -0.31 10.75
CA GLN A 51 5.22 -0.38 11.25
C GLN A 51 4.81 -1.84 11.53
N TRP A 52 4.57 -2.11 12.82
CA TRP A 52 4.11 -3.41 13.31
C TRP A 52 2.62 -3.65 13.07
N THR A 53 1.81 -2.61 13.17
CA THR A 53 0.38 -2.66 12.88
C THR A 53 0.18 -2.31 11.41
N LEU A 54 -0.52 -3.17 10.68
CA LEU A 54 -1.01 -2.83 9.35
C LEU A 54 -2.15 -1.86 9.54
N VAL A 55 -1.98 -0.63 9.06
CA VAL A 55 -3.07 0.34 9.02
C VAL A 55 -3.46 0.54 7.58
N CYS A 56 -4.75 0.40 7.30
CA CYS A 56 -5.30 0.72 6.00
C CYS A 56 -5.33 2.24 5.86
N TYR A 57 -4.59 2.82 4.89
CA TYR A 57 -4.64 4.27 4.70
C TYR A 57 -6.01 4.76 4.21
N ASP A 58 -6.84 3.88 3.64
CA ASP A 58 -8.19 4.21 3.20
C ASP A 58 -9.14 4.44 4.39
N THR A 59 -8.90 3.77 5.53
CA THR A 59 -9.70 3.99 6.76
C THR A 59 -9.29 5.27 7.48
N VAL A 60 -8.10 5.80 7.20
CA VAL A 60 -7.62 7.07 7.76
C VAL A 60 -8.47 8.23 7.30
N ASP A 61 -8.90 8.28 6.03
CA ASP A 61 -9.76 9.37 5.53
C ASP A 61 -11.12 9.39 6.26
N VAL A 62 -11.72 8.21 6.44
CA VAL A 62 -12.98 8.07 7.18
C VAL A 62 -12.80 8.55 8.62
N ALA A 63 -11.70 8.16 9.27
CA ALA A 63 -11.42 8.60 10.63
C ALA A 63 -11.10 10.10 10.72
N MET A 64 -10.43 10.68 9.72
CA MET A 64 -10.19 12.13 9.67
C MET A 64 -11.49 12.92 9.53
N GLN A 65 -12.47 12.43 8.74
CA GLN A 65 -13.80 13.03 8.68
C GLN A 65 -14.50 13.02 10.05
N LEU A 66 -14.38 11.91 10.80
CA LEU A 66 -14.92 11.81 12.15
C LEU A 66 -14.23 12.74 13.14
N VAL A 67 -12.91 12.96 13.00
CA VAL A 67 -12.17 13.93 13.82
C VAL A 67 -12.66 15.35 13.54
N VAL A 68 -12.77 15.76 12.27
CA VAL A 68 -13.27 17.09 11.89
C VAL A 68 -14.68 17.32 12.42
N ALA A 69 -15.56 16.32 12.30
CA ALA A 69 -16.92 16.40 12.85
C ALA A 69 -16.95 16.48 14.39
N SER A 70 -15.98 15.86 15.07
CA SER A 70 -15.90 15.86 16.54
C SER A 70 -15.23 17.11 17.11
N PHE A 71 -14.36 17.77 16.34
CA PHE A 71 -13.56 18.92 16.75
C PHE A 71 -13.58 20.04 15.68
N PRO A 72 -14.75 20.69 15.46
CA PRO A 72 -14.92 21.64 14.35
C PRO A 72 -14.12 22.94 14.49
N THR A 73 -13.80 23.35 15.72
CA THR A 73 -13.19 24.66 16.01
C THR A 73 -11.68 24.58 16.23
N HIS A 74 -11.19 23.53 16.88
CA HIS A 74 -9.76 23.35 17.16
C HIS A 74 -9.39 21.87 17.09
N PRO A 75 -8.69 21.43 16.03
CA PRO A 75 -8.22 20.06 15.97
C PRO A 75 -7.17 19.84 17.07
N PRO A 76 -7.27 18.76 17.87
CA PRO A 76 -6.27 18.44 18.87
C PRO A 76 -4.92 18.13 18.21
N THR A 77 -3.82 18.20 18.96
CA THR A 77 -2.47 17.85 18.45
C THR A 77 -2.24 16.33 18.34
N SER A 78 -3.09 15.53 18.99
CA SER A 78 -3.09 14.07 18.95
C SER A 78 -4.51 13.56 19.14
N CYS A 79 -4.92 12.54 18.38
CA CYS A 79 -6.24 11.94 18.52
C CYS A 79 -6.13 10.41 18.50
N VAL A 80 -6.02 9.82 19.70
CA VAL A 80 -6.02 8.36 19.85
C VAL A 80 -7.46 7.87 19.71
N VAL A 81 -7.69 7.04 18.69
CA VAL A 81 -9.01 6.52 18.37
C VAL A 81 -9.48 5.57 19.48
N PRO A 82 -10.63 5.83 20.13
CA PRO A 82 -11.17 4.94 21.14
C PRO A 82 -11.77 3.69 20.50
N ALA A 83 -11.79 2.58 21.24
CA ALA A 83 -12.39 1.32 20.80
C ALA A 83 -13.94 1.37 20.81
N GLN A 84 -14.52 2.19 19.95
CA GLN A 84 -15.96 2.42 19.83
C GLN A 84 -16.41 2.11 18.40
N ALA A 85 -17.64 1.61 18.24
CA ALA A 85 -18.18 1.15 16.96
C ALA A 85 -18.23 2.22 15.86
N ARG A 86 -18.28 3.51 16.22
CA ARG A 86 -18.24 4.62 15.26
C ARG A 86 -16.88 4.78 14.55
N TRP A 87 -15.81 4.23 15.11
CA TRP A 87 -14.47 4.32 14.54
C TRP A 87 -14.07 3.00 13.86
N PRO A 88 -13.32 3.06 12.75
CA PRO A 88 -12.76 1.86 12.13
C PRO A 88 -11.93 1.04 13.13
N ARG A 89 -12.20 -0.26 13.19
CA ARG A 89 -11.60 -1.16 14.19
C ARG A 89 -10.08 -1.26 14.07
N ASP A 90 -9.58 -1.20 12.85
CA ASP A 90 -8.16 -1.21 12.51
C ASP A 90 -7.41 0.03 13.02
N LEU A 91 -8.13 1.10 13.36
CA LEU A 91 -7.56 2.33 13.91
C LEU A 91 -7.64 2.43 15.43
N TRP A 92 -8.33 1.51 16.12
CA TRP A 92 -8.47 1.57 17.58
C TRP A 92 -7.11 1.57 18.29
N GLY A 93 -6.93 2.52 19.21
CA GLY A 93 -5.67 2.74 19.94
C GLY A 93 -4.57 3.41 19.11
N THR A 94 -4.85 3.79 17.86
CA THR A 94 -3.90 4.50 16.99
C THR A 94 -4.20 6.00 17.00
N ASP A 95 -3.15 6.83 16.97
CA ASP A 95 -3.27 8.27 16.80
C ASP A 95 -3.51 8.60 15.32
N VAL A 96 -4.76 8.90 14.96
CA VAL A 96 -5.16 9.11 13.56
C VAL A 96 -4.55 10.38 12.97
N LEU A 97 -4.33 11.42 13.77
CA LEU A 97 -3.73 12.67 13.29
C LEU A 97 -2.26 12.48 12.94
N ARG A 98 -1.52 11.81 13.82
CA ARG A 98 -0.13 11.45 13.56
C ARG A 98 -0.01 10.48 12.37
N LEU A 99 -0.98 9.58 12.22
CA LEU A 99 -1.02 8.66 11.10
C LEU A 99 -1.31 9.37 9.78
N SER A 100 -2.25 10.32 9.75
CA SER A 100 -2.52 11.16 8.58
C SER A 100 -1.29 11.97 8.20
N ALA A 101 -0.64 12.65 9.15
CA ALA A 101 0.58 13.41 8.87
C ALA A 101 1.70 12.54 8.28
N ARG A 102 1.84 11.30 8.78
CA ARG A 102 2.79 10.32 8.22
C ARG A 102 2.42 9.89 6.80
N ARG A 103 1.12 9.69 6.53
CA ARG A 103 0.62 9.40 5.18
C ARG A 103 0.99 10.53 4.23
N ASP A 104 0.69 11.76 4.60
CA ASP A 104 0.88 12.93 3.76
C ASP A 104 2.38 13.18 3.49
N ALA A 105 3.23 13.07 4.52
CA ALA A 105 4.68 13.15 4.34
C ALA A 105 5.22 12.06 3.41
N ARG A 106 4.66 10.84 3.47
CA ARG A 106 5.04 9.74 2.57
C ARG A 106 4.58 9.99 1.14
N LEU A 107 3.38 10.54 0.95
CA LEU A 107 2.86 10.94 -0.36
C LEU A 107 3.75 12.01 -1.00
N VAL A 108 4.13 13.05 -0.25
CA VAL A 108 5.07 14.08 -0.71
C VAL A 108 6.40 13.46 -1.12
N THR A 109 6.96 12.57 -0.29
CA THR A 109 8.23 11.89 -0.60
C THR A 109 8.12 11.04 -1.87
N MET A 110 7.02 10.31 -2.03
CA MET A 110 6.76 9.48 -3.21
C MET A 110 6.57 10.33 -4.46
N ALA A 111 5.85 11.45 -4.38
CA ALA A 111 5.68 12.40 -5.46
C ALA A 111 7.03 13.00 -5.88
N SER A 112 7.83 13.47 -4.93
CA SER A 112 9.17 14.00 -5.24
C SER A 112 10.09 12.97 -5.89
N ALA A 113 10.08 11.73 -5.41
CA ALA A 113 10.87 10.65 -6.01
C ALA A 113 10.37 10.27 -7.42
N TYR A 114 9.06 10.30 -7.63
CA TYR A 114 8.41 10.02 -8.90
C TYR A 114 8.71 11.12 -9.93
N ASP A 115 8.57 12.39 -9.55
CA ASP A 115 8.92 13.55 -10.37
C ASP A 115 10.42 13.55 -10.72
N ALA A 116 11.29 13.25 -9.76
CA ALA A 116 12.73 13.13 -10.02
C ALA A 116 13.04 12.00 -11.03
N SER A 117 12.33 10.87 -10.95
CA SER A 117 12.46 9.76 -11.90
C SER A 117 12.00 10.18 -13.30
N LEU A 118 10.86 10.86 -13.40
CA LEU A 118 10.36 11.43 -14.65
C LEU A 118 11.36 12.42 -15.27
N LEU A 119 11.91 13.33 -14.45
CA LEU A 119 12.90 14.33 -14.88
C LEU A 119 14.21 13.68 -15.35
N SER A 120 14.64 12.60 -14.71
CA SER A 120 15.82 11.83 -15.12
C SER A 120 15.64 11.11 -16.45
N GLU A 121 14.42 10.69 -16.77
CA GLU A 121 14.05 10.14 -18.08
C GLU A 121 13.80 11.23 -19.13
N SER A 122 13.45 12.45 -18.71
CA SER A 122 13.11 13.56 -19.58
C SER A 122 14.27 14.54 -19.78
N THR A 123 15.35 14.08 -20.40
CA THR A 123 16.26 14.99 -21.12
C THR A 123 15.63 15.52 -22.43
N ARG A 124 14.41 15.09 -22.77
CA ARG A 124 13.54 15.68 -23.79
C ARG A 124 12.15 15.88 -23.17
N ALA A 125 11.55 17.05 -23.43
CA ALA A 125 10.23 17.45 -22.93
C ALA A 125 9.26 16.26 -22.88
N VAL A 126 8.70 15.97 -21.70
CA VAL A 126 7.66 14.94 -21.53
C VAL A 126 6.49 15.31 -22.45
N SER A 127 6.34 14.58 -23.55
CA SER A 127 5.26 14.82 -24.52
C SER A 127 3.91 14.51 -23.87
N THR A 128 2.86 15.17 -24.35
CA THR A 128 1.47 14.85 -24.02
C THR A 128 1.14 13.38 -24.23
N GLU A 129 1.79 12.72 -25.20
CA GLU A 129 1.68 11.29 -25.50
C GLU A 129 2.10 10.41 -24.30
N LYS A 130 3.24 10.67 -23.67
CA LYS A 130 3.72 9.87 -22.51
C LYS A 130 2.75 9.92 -21.32
N ARG A 131 2.04 11.05 -21.14
CA ARG A 131 0.98 11.19 -20.11
C ARG A 131 -0.26 10.37 -20.44
N VAL A 132 -0.64 10.32 -21.72
CA VAL A 132 -1.77 9.50 -22.20
C VAL A 132 -1.46 8.01 -22.05
N ASP A 133 -0.25 7.59 -22.42
CA ASP A 133 0.20 6.20 -22.29
C ASP A 133 0.18 5.75 -20.82
N GLN A 134 0.62 6.63 -19.92
CA GLN A 134 0.58 6.35 -18.50
C GLN A 134 -0.85 6.25 -17.95
N ALA A 135 -1.77 7.12 -18.39
CA ALA A 135 -3.18 7.04 -17.99
C ALA A 135 -3.82 5.73 -18.46
N GLN A 136 -3.52 5.29 -19.69
CA GLN A 136 -3.98 4.01 -20.22
C GLN A 136 -3.41 2.82 -19.44
N LEU A 137 -2.12 2.86 -19.10
CA LEU A 137 -1.46 1.84 -18.30
C LEU A 137 -2.09 1.72 -16.91
N VAL A 138 -2.37 2.85 -16.26
CA VAL A 138 -3.03 2.89 -14.95
C VAL A 138 -4.45 2.36 -15.05
N LEU A 139 -5.23 2.75 -16.06
CA LEU A 139 -6.58 2.24 -16.27
C LEU A 139 -6.61 0.71 -16.48
N ALA A 140 -5.71 0.18 -17.31
CA ALA A 140 -5.57 -1.26 -17.53
C ALA A 140 -5.25 -1.99 -16.22
N SER A 141 -4.32 -1.44 -15.44
CA SER A 141 -3.92 -1.99 -14.14
C SER A 141 -5.05 -1.95 -13.11
N ILE A 142 -5.84 -0.88 -13.04
CA ILE A 142 -7.02 -0.79 -12.16
C ILE A 142 -8.06 -1.84 -12.57
N THR A 143 -8.27 -2.04 -13.87
CA THR A 143 -9.25 -3.02 -14.38
C THR A 143 -8.92 -4.42 -13.89
N ILE A 144 -7.63 -4.80 -13.96
CA ILE A 144 -7.13 -6.08 -13.44
C ILE A 144 -7.27 -6.13 -11.92
N TYR A 145 -6.89 -5.07 -11.22
CA TYR A 145 -7.04 -4.99 -9.76
C TYR A 145 -8.50 -5.23 -9.34
N VAL A 146 -9.46 -4.56 -9.98
CA VAL A 146 -10.89 -4.70 -9.69
C VAL A 146 -11.40 -6.10 -10.03
N ALA A 147 -10.91 -6.73 -11.10
CA ALA A 147 -11.26 -8.11 -11.42
C ALA A 147 -10.77 -9.11 -10.35
N LEU A 148 -9.59 -8.88 -9.76
CA LEU A 148 -8.99 -9.76 -8.75
C LEU A 148 -9.50 -9.53 -7.33
N HIS A 149 -9.71 -8.27 -6.96
CA HIS A 149 -10.00 -7.85 -5.58
C HIS A 149 -11.41 -7.28 -5.38
N GLY A 150 -12.19 -7.20 -6.46
CA GLY A 150 -13.50 -6.57 -6.47
C GLY A 150 -13.43 -5.03 -6.56
N PRO A 151 -14.58 -4.33 -6.53
CA PRO A 151 -14.70 -2.89 -6.77
C PRO A 151 -14.22 -2.01 -5.59
N THR A 152 -13.22 -2.46 -4.86
CA THR A 152 -12.62 -1.73 -3.74
C THR A 152 -11.63 -0.68 -4.24
N SER A 153 -11.43 0.39 -3.46
CA SER A 153 -10.39 1.39 -3.75
C SER A 153 -9.03 0.69 -3.75
N VAL A 154 -8.17 1.01 -4.72
CA VAL A 154 -6.80 0.49 -4.77
C VAL A 154 -6.04 1.05 -3.56
N PRO A 155 -5.50 0.20 -2.66
CA PRO A 155 -4.80 0.66 -1.48
C PRO A 155 -3.61 1.52 -1.88
N LEU A 156 -3.39 2.63 -1.17
CA LEU A 156 -2.37 3.63 -1.52
C LEU A 156 -0.96 3.05 -1.76
N LEU A 157 -0.57 2.03 -0.99
CA LEU A 157 0.75 1.40 -1.07
C LEU A 157 0.78 0.15 -1.96
N PHE A 158 -0.30 -0.14 -2.69
CA PHE A 158 -0.34 -1.29 -3.58
C PHE A 158 0.64 -1.08 -4.76
N HIS A 159 1.45 -2.11 -5.00
CA HIS A 159 2.35 -2.20 -6.14
C HIS A 159 1.94 -3.38 -7.00
N VAL A 160 2.06 -3.21 -8.31
CA VAL A 160 1.78 -4.27 -9.27
C VAL A 160 2.80 -5.41 -9.08
N PRO A 161 2.35 -6.67 -8.92
CA PRO A 161 3.25 -7.82 -8.85
C PRO A 161 4.15 -7.93 -10.08
N SER A 162 5.42 -8.27 -9.91
CA SER A 162 6.37 -8.39 -11.02
C SER A 162 6.34 -9.71 -11.78
N CYS A 163 5.67 -10.73 -11.23
CA CYS A 163 5.75 -12.12 -11.70
C CYS A 163 4.39 -12.67 -12.13
N ASP A 164 3.46 -11.78 -12.49
CA ASP A 164 2.10 -12.14 -12.84
C ASP A 164 1.80 -11.64 -14.26
N ASP A 165 1.64 -12.60 -15.18
CA ASP A 165 1.40 -12.36 -16.61
C ASP A 165 0.05 -11.68 -16.87
N MET A 166 -0.82 -11.58 -15.87
CA MET A 166 -2.09 -10.86 -16.00
C MET A 166 -1.91 -9.34 -16.07
N TRP A 167 -0.77 -8.81 -15.61
CA TRP A 167 -0.52 -7.37 -15.58
C TRP A 167 0.23 -6.89 -16.82
N PRO A 168 -0.01 -5.65 -17.29
CA PRO A 168 0.79 -5.08 -18.37
C PRO A 168 2.28 -5.10 -17.99
N MET A 169 3.15 -5.45 -18.93
CA MET A 169 4.59 -5.58 -18.68
C MET A 169 5.19 -4.28 -18.12
N ASP A 170 4.76 -3.15 -18.64
CA ASP A 170 5.18 -1.83 -18.18
C ASP A 170 4.59 -1.45 -16.82
N ALA A 171 3.56 -2.15 -16.33
CA ALA A 171 2.96 -1.88 -15.03
C ALA A 171 3.73 -2.56 -13.88
N ALA A 172 4.58 -3.55 -14.17
CA ALA A 172 5.29 -4.33 -13.16
C ALA A 172 6.05 -3.44 -12.15
N LEU A 173 5.87 -3.72 -10.86
CA LEU A 173 6.46 -2.99 -9.72
C LEU A 173 6.06 -1.51 -9.61
N LYS A 174 5.19 -0.98 -10.49
CA LYS A 174 4.75 0.41 -10.35
C LYS A 174 3.85 0.57 -9.11
N PRO A 175 3.95 1.70 -8.39
CA PRO A 175 3.13 1.99 -7.23
C PRO A 175 1.73 2.41 -7.67
N LEU A 176 0.93 1.45 -8.14
CA LEU A 176 -0.40 1.69 -8.71
C LEU A 176 -1.32 2.48 -7.75
N GLY A 177 -1.29 2.17 -6.46
CA GLY A 177 -2.08 2.91 -5.47
C GLY A 177 -1.75 4.41 -5.41
N PHE A 178 -0.46 4.76 -5.50
CA PHE A 178 -0.02 6.15 -5.58
C PHE A 178 -0.40 6.80 -6.91
N LEU A 179 -0.25 6.10 -8.03
CA LEU A 179 -0.63 6.62 -9.35
C LEU A 179 -2.12 6.93 -9.44
N VAL A 180 -2.97 6.06 -8.87
CA VAL A 180 -4.42 6.31 -8.77
C VAL A 180 -4.71 7.52 -7.89
N TRP A 181 -4.02 7.66 -6.75
CA TRP A 181 -4.15 8.84 -5.89
C TRP A 181 -3.73 10.12 -6.62
N ALA A 182 -2.58 10.13 -7.29
CA ALA A 182 -2.04 11.29 -8.00
C ALA A 182 -2.86 11.71 -9.22
N MET A 183 -3.71 10.83 -9.76
CA MET A 183 -4.64 11.14 -10.86
C MET A 183 -6.00 11.66 -10.37
N ARG A 184 -6.31 11.56 -9.08
CA ARG A 184 -7.57 12.05 -8.49
C ARG A 184 -7.50 13.53 -8.10
N ASP A 185 -6.29 14.05 -7.88
CA ASP A 185 -5.98 15.44 -7.52
C ASP A 185 -5.54 16.23 -8.78
#